data_AF-A0A814EFM0-F1
#
_entry.id   AF-A0A814EFM0-F1
#
_cell.length_a   1.000
_cell.length_b   1.000
_cell.length_c   1.000
_cell.angle_alpha   90.00
_cell.angle_beta   90.00
_cell.angle_gamma   90.00
#
_symmetry.space_group_name_H-M   'P 1'
#
loop_
_entity.id
_entity.type
_entity.pdbx_description
1 polymer ?
#
loop_
_entity_poly.entity_id
_entity_poly.type
_entity_poly.pdbx_seq_one_letter_code
_entity_poly.pdbx_strand_id
1 'polypeptide(L)'
;MACTNSANNRIVSIDVECMATGFTHEDRAPCSVALVDTHEAMVLLNIDLNAQNGHLATEDARASILLYLQYKDNARDLIDARRRLLDTRSRTTPAKANNYKYEGVCLSAYSANLCTCGRPIRGDD
;
A
#
# COMPACT_ATOMS: atom_id res chain seq x y z
N MET A 1 30.52 -19.71 -8.38
CA MET A 1 30.11 -19.26 -7.04
C MET A 1 28.95 -18.30 -7.25
N ALA A 2 27.72 -18.72 -6.94
CA ALA A 2 26.51 -17.97 -7.23
C ALA A 2 26.18 -17.00 -6.07
N CYS A 3 25.81 -15.76 -6.38
CA CYS A 3 25.03 -14.91 -5.48
C CYS A 3 23.82 -14.38 -6.28
N THR A 4 22.66 -14.73 -5.77
CA THR A 4 21.36 -14.78 -6.45
C THR A 4 20.62 -13.45 -6.46
N ASN A 5 19.92 -13.19 -7.57
CA ASN A 5 18.89 -12.17 -7.72
C ASN A 5 17.94 -12.14 -6.51
N SER A 6 17.96 -11.07 -5.70
CA SER A 6 16.81 -10.74 -4.86
C SER A 6 15.95 -9.75 -5.62
N ALA A 7 15.05 -10.28 -6.45
CA ALA A 7 14.01 -9.51 -7.12
C ALA A 7 13.29 -8.63 -6.08
N ASN A 8 12.99 -7.39 -6.47
CA ASN A 8 12.31 -6.38 -5.68
C ASN A 8 10.87 -6.87 -5.40
N ASN A 9 10.71 -7.72 -4.39
CA ASN A 9 9.46 -8.37 -4.07
C ASN A 9 8.63 -7.44 -3.18
N ARG A 10 8.06 -6.39 -3.80
CA ARG A 10 7.00 -5.62 -3.14
C ARG A 10 5.75 -6.50 -3.13
N ILE A 11 5.62 -7.23 -2.04
CA ILE A 11 4.42 -8.00 -1.75
C ILE A 11 3.34 -7.00 -1.34
N VAL A 12 2.24 -7.01 -2.06
CA VAL A 12 1.02 -6.28 -1.70
C VAL A 12 -0.08 -7.32 -1.52
N SER A 13 -0.88 -7.15 -0.48
CA SER A 13 -2.08 -7.93 -0.26
C SER A 13 -3.27 -7.20 -0.87
N ILE A 14 -4.07 -7.95 -1.61
CA ILE A 14 -5.30 -7.46 -2.23
C ILE A 14 -6.42 -8.28 -1.61
N ASP A 15 -7.32 -7.59 -0.92
CA ASP A 15 -8.55 -8.18 -0.42
C ASP A 15 -9.67 -7.92 -1.44
N VAL A 16 -10.37 -8.98 -1.84
CA VAL A 16 -11.43 -8.93 -2.85
C VAL A 16 -12.69 -9.51 -2.25
N GLU A 17 -13.67 -8.64 -2.02
CA GLU A 17 -15.02 -9.05 -1.66
C GLU A 17 -15.80 -9.36 -2.94
N CYS A 18 -16.54 -10.47 -2.93
CA CYS A 18 -17.35 -10.92 -4.05
C CYS A 18 -18.81 -11.05 -3.65
N MET A 19 -19.71 -10.62 -4.52
CA MET A 19 -21.16 -10.84 -4.39
C MET A 19 -21.60 -11.96 -5.33
N ALA A 20 -22.51 -12.81 -4.86
CA ALA A 20 -23.16 -13.79 -5.70
C ALA A 20 -24.05 -13.07 -6.74
N THR A 21 -23.81 -13.33 -8.01
CA THR A 21 -24.54 -12.75 -9.15
C THR A 21 -25.47 -13.76 -9.82
N GLY A 22 -25.54 -14.99 -9.32
CA GLY A 22 -26.32 -16.07 -9.91
C GLY A 22 -26.36 -17.32 -9.03
N PHE A 23 -26.60 -18.48 -9.65
CA PHE A 23 -26.92 -19.74 -8.98
C PHE A 23 -25.87 -20.84 -9.19
N THR A 24 -24.85 -20.61 -10.01
CA THR A 24 -23.75 -21.55 -10.25
C THR A 24 -22.54 -21.23 -9.37
N HIS A 25 -21.61 -22.19 -9.25
CA HIS A 25 -20.42 -22.07 -8.39
C HIS A 25 -19.50 -20.89 -8.73
N GLU A 26 -19.57 -20.38 -9.96
CA GLU A 26 -18.72 -19.29 -10.45
C GLU A 26 -19.49 -17.99 -10.69
N ASP A 27 -20.77 -17.93 -10.31
CA ASP A 27 -21.57 -16.71 -10.44
C ASP A 27 -21.26 -15.75 -9.29
N ARG A 28 -20.03 -15.23 -9.28
CA ARG A 28 -19.54 -14.28 -8.28
C ARG A 28 -18.84 -13.14 -9.02
N ALA A 29 -19.20 -11.91 -8.68
CA ALA A 29 -18.56 -10.72 -9.21
C ALA A 29 -17.86 -9.96 -8.07
N PRO A 30 -16.66 -9.41 -8.29
CA PRO A 30 -16.01 -8.51 -7.35
C PRO A 30 -16.95 -7.33 -7.05
N CYS A 31 -17.23 -7.09 -5.77
CA CYS A 31 -18.04 -5.98 -5.32
C CYS A 31 -17.21 -4.90 -4.62
N SER A 32 -16.07 -5.27 -4.03
CA SER A 32 -15.09 -4.34 -3.45
C SER A 32 -13.70 -4.91 -3.58
N VAL A 33 -12.73 -4.06 -3.91
CA VAL A 33 -11.31 -4.42 -3.96
C VAL A 33 -10.55 -3.42 -3.09
N ALA A 34 -9.90 -3.90 -2.04
CA ALA A 34 -9.09 -3.08 -1.15
C ALA A 34 -7.61 -3.45 -1.28
N LEU A 35 -6.79 -2.43 -1.49
CA LEU A 35 -5.34 -2.51 -1.36
C LEU A 35 -4.99 -2.14 0.08
N VAL A 36 -4.32 -3.03 0.80
CA VAL A 36 -3.97 -2.77 2.20
C VAL A 36 -2.68 -1.96 2.27
N ASP A 37 -2.80 -0.69 2.65
CA ASP A 37 -1.64 0.13 2.97
C ASP A 37 -1.34 0.06 4.48
N THR A 38 -0.09 -0.27 4.80
CA THR A 38 0.48 -0.18 6.17
C THR A 38 0.22 1.16 6.84
N HIS A 39 0.23 2.25 6.07
CA HIS A 39 -0.01 3.58 6.58
C HIS A 39 -1.46 3.75 7.03
N GLU A 40 -2.41 3.20 6.28
CA GLU A 40 -3.84 3.28 6.58
C GLU A 40 -4.20 2.44 7.81
N ALA A 41 -3.73 1.19 7.88
CA ALA A 41 -3.94 0.32 9.03
C ALA A 41 -3.37 0.94 10.32
N MET A 42 -2.22 1.59 10.22
CA MET A 42 -1.63 2.30 11.36
C MET A 42 -2.47 3.52 11.73
N VAL A 43 -2.71 4.46 10.82
CA VAL A 43 -3.39 5.73 11.17
C VAL A 43 -4.85 5.54 11.62
N LEU A 44 -5.57 4.58 11.03
CA LEU A 44 -7.00 4.41 11.27
C LEU A 44 -7.33 3.35 12.33
N LEU A 45 -6.53 2.27 12.41
CA LEU A 45 -6.77 1.17 13.36
C LEU A 45 -5.70 1.06 14.46
N ASN A 46 -4.62 1.84 14.39
CA ASN A 46 -3.46 1.73 15.28
C ASN A 46 -2.82 0.33 15.25
N ILE A 47 -2.82 -0.30 14.07
CA ILE A 47 -2.22 -1.60 13.81
C ILE A 47 -0.95 -1.42 12.99
N ASP A 48 0.20 -1.84 13.53
CA ASP A 48 1.46 -1.89 12.78
C ASP A 48 1.62 -3.26 12.10
N LEU A 49 1.27 -3.31 10.81
CA LEU A 49 1.40 -4.52 9.97
C LEU A 49 2.86 -4.94 9.73
N ASN A 50 3.84 -4.11 10.07
CA ASN A 50 5.27 -4.43 9.93
C ASN A 50 5.93 -4.91 11.24
N ALA A 51 5.21 -4.97 12.36
CA ALA A 51 5.80 -5.21 13.68
C ALA A 51 6.53 -6.56 13.81
N GLN A 52 6.21 -7.56 12.98
CA GLN A 52 6.78 -8.91 13.04
C GLN A 52 7.81 -9.22 11.92
N ASN A 53 8.56 -8.22 11.44
CA ASN A 53 9.60 -8.40 10.39
C ASN A 53 9.06 -8.99 9.07
N GLY A 54 7.78 -8.80 8.77
CA GLY A 54 7.17 -9.25 7.54
C GLY A 54 5.66 -9.08 7.57
N HIS A 55 5.08 -8.88 6.39
CA HIS A 55 3.63 -8.85 6.23
C HIS A 55 3.06 -10.27 6.33
N LEU A 56 2.06 -10.43 7.19
CA LEU A 56 1.26 -11.65 7.25
C LEU A 56 -0.05 -11.39 6.52
N ALA A 57 -0.33 -12.18 5.48
CA ALA A 57 -1.54 -12.03 4.67
C ALA A 57 -2.82 -12.09 5.52
N THR A 58 -2.83 -12.87 6.60
CA THR A 58 -3.95 -12.95 7.54
C THR A 58 -4.18 -11.65 8.32
N GLU A 59 -3.11 -10.95 8.69
CA GLU A 59 -3.19 -9.67 9.41
C GLU A 59 -3.64 -8.55 8.47
N ASP A 60 -3.14 -8.55 7.24
CA ASP A 60 -3.57 -7.62 6.20
C ASP A 60 -5.07 -7.79 5.87
N ALA A 61 -5.52 -9.04 5.69
CA ALA A 61 -6.94 -9.35 5.45
C ALA A 61 -7.81 -8.93 6.64
N ARG A 62 -7.36 -9.19 7.87
CA ARG A 62 -8.06 -8.75 9.08
C ARG A 62 -8.18 -7.23 9.15
N ALA A 63 -7.11 -6.49 8.87
CA ALA A 63 -7.13 -5.04 8.85
C ALA A 63 -8.10 -4.49 7.79
N SER A 64 -8.16 -5.13 6.62
CA SER A 64 -9.09 -4.77 5.53
C SER A 64 -10.54 -4.90 5.94
N ILE A 65 -10.91 -6.05 6.49
CA ILE A 65 -12.28 -6.32 6.94
C ILE A 65 -12.67 -5.35 8.06
N LEU A 66 -11.76 -5.06 9.00
CA LEU A 66 -12.02 -4.10 10.07
C LEU A 66 -12.25 -2.68 9.54
N LEU A 67 -11.42 -2.21 8.60
CA LEU A 67 -11.60 -0.92 7.94
C LEU A 67 -12.94 -0.86 7.20
N TYR A 68 -13.28 -1.90 6.43
CA TYR A 68 -14.54 -1.98 5.70
C TYR A 68 -15.74 -1.93 6.66
N LEU A 69 -15.78 -2.80 7.68
CA LEU A 69 -16.87 -2.85 8.65
C LEU A 69 -17.04 -1.52 9.40
N GLN A 70 -15.94 -0.82 9.68
CA GLN A 70 -15.99 0.45 10.39
C GLN A 70 -16.56 1.59 9.55
N TYR A 71 -16.30 1.60 8.23
CA TYR A 71 -16.64 2.75 7.38
C TYR A 71 -17.76 2.49 6.35
N LYS A 72 -18.18 1.24 6.12
CA LYS A 72 -19.14 0.87 5.06
C LYS A 72 -20.48 1.62 5.12
N ASP A 73 -20.96 1.94 6.31
CA ASP A 73 -22.29 2.56 6.50
C ASP A 73 -22.22 4.03 6.96
N ASN A 74 -21.03 4.61 7.12
CA ASN A 74 -20.87 5.96 7.67
C ASN A 74 -19.95 6.86 6.82
N ALA A 75 -20.56 7.55 5.86
CA ALA A 75 -19.88 8.45 4.95
C ALA A 75 -19.22 9.66 5.63
N ARG A 76 -19.74 10.13 6.77
CA ARG A 76 -19.12 11.26 7.52
C ARG A 76 -17.81 10.83 8.16
N ASP A 77 -17.81 9.68 8.80
CA ASP A 77 -16.61 9.13 9.43
C ASP A 77 -15.50 8.84 8.39
N LEU A 78 -15.91 8.50 7.16
CA LEU A 78 -15.02 8.28 6.03
C LEU A 78 -14.32 9.57 5.58
N ILE A 79 -15.01 10.72 5.59
CA ILE A 79 -14.42 12.03 5.28
C ILE A 79 -13.36 12.41 6.33
N ASP A 80 -13.68 12.23 7.61
CA ASP A 80 -12.76 12.54 8.70
C ASP A 80 -11.57 11.56 8.75
N ALA A 81 -11.80 10.27 8.46
CA ALA A 81 -10.72 9.29 8.28
C ALA A 81 -9.77 9.70 7.15
N ARG A 82 -10.30 10.13 6.00
CA ARG A 82 -9.50 10.61 4.88
C ARG A 82 -8.68 11.85 5.25
N ARG A 83 -9.26 12.78 6.02
CA ARG A 83 -8.51 13.95 6.53
C ARG A 83 -7.35 13.50 7.42
N ARG A 84 -7.58 12.59 8.37
CA ARG A 84 -6.52 12.05 9.25
C ARG A 84 -5.39 11.39 8.47
N LEU A 85 -5.70 10.64 7.41
CA LEU A 85 -4.69 10.03 6.55
C LEU A 85 -3.81 11.08 5.86
N LEU A 86 -4.40 12.16 5.36
CA LEU A 86 -3.66 13.22 4.67
C LEU A 86 -2.83 14.08 5.64
N ASP A 87 -3.35 14.34 6.84
CA ASP A 87 -2.67 15.15 7.86
C ASP A 87 -1.56 14.36 8.56
N THR A 88 -1.70 13.04 8.65
CA THR A 88 -0.68 12.20 9.30
C THR A 88 0.49 11.98 8.36
N ARG A 89 1.65 12.49 8.74
CA ARG A 89 2.87 12.32 7.96
C ARG A 89 3.24 10.84 7.85
N SER A 90 3.28 10.31 6.63
CA SER A 90 3.73 8.95 6.39
C SER A 90 5.20 8.75 6.78
N ARG A 91 5.55 7.51 7.12
CA ARG A 91 6.92 7.14 7.48
C ARG A 91 7.86 7.50 6.34
N THR A 92 9.06 7.95 6.69
CA THR A 92 10.09 8.27 5.69
C THR A 92 10.34 7.03 4.84
N THR A 93 10.07 7.14 3.54
CA THR A 93 10.28 6.05 2.60
C THR A 93 11.77 5.70 2.53
N PRO A 94 12.16 4.46 2.19
CA PRO A 94 13.56 4.11 2.00
C PRO A 94 14.29 5.05 1.02
N ALA A 95 13.59 5.52 -0.02
CA ALA A 95 14.13 6.52 -0.94
C ALA A 95 14.47 7.84 -0.24
N LYS A 96 13.53 8.40 0.53
CA LYS A 96 13.78 9.64 1.31
C LYS A 96 14.87 9.44 2.36
N ALA A 97 14.87 8.29 3.04
CA ALA A 97 15.85 7.97 4.07
C ALA A 97 17.28 7.89 3.54
N ASN A 98 17.44 7.47 2.28
CA ASN A 98 18.75 7.40 1.63
C ASN A 98 18.99 8.56 0.66
N ASN A 99 18.35 9.73 0.83
CA ASN A 99 18.52 10.90 -0.04
C ASN A 99 18.37 10.59 -1.54
N TYR A 100 17.41 9.72 -1.85
CA TYR A 100 17.09 9.23 -3.19
C TYR A 100 18.26 8.53 -3.89
N LYS A 101 19.17 7.93 -3.13
CA LYS A 101 20.28 7.11 -3.62
C LYS A 101 20.35 5.79 -2.86
N TYR A 102 20.55 4.67 -3.52
CA TYR A 102 20.82 3.40 -2.84
C TYR A 102 21.85 2.62 -3.64
N GLU A 103 23.00 2.30 -3.03
CA GLU A 103 24.12 1.59 -3.69
C GLU A 103 24.53 2.22 -5.05
N GLY A 104 24.53 3.55 -5.13
CA GLY A 104 24.85 4.29 -6.36
C GLY A 104 23.70 4.39 -7.37
N VAL A 105 22.56 3.75 -7.12
CA VAL A 105 21.35 3.82 -7.94
C VAL A 105 20.52 5.04 -7.54
N CYS A 106 20.15 5.86 -8.53
CA CYS A 106 19.21 6.97 -8.34
C CYS A 106 17.77 6.44 -8.16
N LEU A 107 17.11 6.86 -7.08
CA LEU A 107 15.73 6.50 -6.74
C LEU A 107 14.72 7.60 -7.07
N SER A 108 15.16 8.73 -7.63
CA SER A 108 14.30 9.88 -7.92
C SER A 108 13.64 9.77 -9.30
N ALA A 109 12.76 8.77 -9.45
CA ALA A 109 12.09 8.49 -10.74
C ALA A 109 11.05 9.55 -11.16
N TYR A 110 10.62 10.42 -10.24
CA TYR A 110 9.53 11.39 -10.45
C TYR A 110 9.92 12.83 -10.11
N SER A 111 11.20 13.10 -9.84
CA SER A 111 11.65 14.46 -9.49
C SER A 111 13.02 14.74 -10.09
N ALA A 112 13.05 15.67 -11.05
CA ALA A 112 14.27 16.11 -11.72
C ALA A 112 15.24 16.76 -10.72
N ASN A 113 14.74 17.56 -9.78
CA ASN A 113 15.54 18.25 -8.77
C ASN A 113 16.29 17.31 -7.81
N LEU A 114 15.79 16.08 -7.65
CA LEU A 114 16.37 15.06 -6.79
C LEU A 114 17.08 13.95 -7.61
N CYS A 115 17.07 14.07 -8.94
CA CYS A 115 17.71 13.12 -9.83
C CYS A 115 19.23 13.29 -9.82
N THR A 116 19.95 12.18 -9.74
CA THR A 116 21.42 12.18 -9.77
C THR A 116 21.98 11.31 -10.89
N CYS A 117 21.15 10.85 -11.83
CA CYS A 117 21.56 9.97 -12.93
C CYS A 117 21.29 10.53 -14.33
N GLY A 118 20.60 11.67 -14.46
CA GLY A 118 20.34 12.34 -15.74
C GLY A 118 19.38 11.61 -16.68
N ARG A 119 18.72 10.53 -16.24
CA ARG A 119 17.68 9.85 -17.03
C ARG A 119 16.36 10.63 -17.00
N PRO A 120 15.50 10.51 -18.02
CA PRO A 120 14.16 11.09 -18.01
C PRO A 120 13.39 10.66 -16.76
N ILE A 121 12.68 11.61 -16.14
CA ILE A 121 11.73 11.29 -15.07
C ILE A 121 10.43 10.78 -15.70
N ARG A 122 9.68 9.97 -14.94
CA ARG A 122 8.40 9.42 -15.40
C ARG A 122 7.32 10.50 -15.40
N GLY A 123 6.60 10.64 -16.51
CA GLY A 123 5.49 11.59 -16.67
C GLY A 123 5.88 12.95 -17.26
N ASP A 124 7.07 13.07 -17.85
CA ASP A 124 7.54 14.25 -18.60
C ASP A 124 7.31 14.12 -20.12
N ASP A 125 6.57 13.09 -20.55
CA ASP A 125 6.15 12.79 -21.91
C ASP A 125 4.80 13.41 -22.32
#